data_AF-A0A179CK63-F1
#
_entry.id   AF-A0A179CK63-F1
#
_cell.length_a   1.000
_cell.length_b   1.000
_cell.length_c   1.000
_cell.angle_alpha   90.00
_cell.angle_beta   90.00
_cell.angle_gamma   90.00
#
_symmetry.space_group_name_H-M   'P 1'
#
loop_
_entity.id
_entity.type
_entity.pdbx_description
1 polymer ?
#
loop_
_entity_poly.entity_id
_entity_poly.type
_entity_poly.pdbx_seq_one_letter_code
_entity_poly.pdbx_strand_id
1 'polypeptide(L)'
;MVKYVATPTSMLNVKEIKPIDMILYGRIIALSRVRGYCFSMDEMLADTLHTSRSTIQRSLKRLEQLNYIVRVNKYRGSSVSERHIYPFEVYKKVGIRNKNAFPKLKDQVKDLGNDKKDIVSDEKDYFKNIIDEYFKMEESP
;
A
#
# COMPACT_ATOMS: atom_id res chain seq x y z
N MET A 1 -12.91 10.44 12.55
CA MET A 1 -12.67 9.11 13.15
C MET A 1 -12.93 8.05 12.09
N VAL A 2 -11.95 7.21 11.75
CA VAL A 2 -12.17 6.06 10.84
C VAL A 2 -12.89 4.97 11.65
N LYS A 3 -14.13 4.65 11.28
CA LYS A 3 -14.99 3.76 12.07
C LYS A 3 -14.78 2.26 11.78
N TYR A 4 -14.15 1.93 10.66
CA TYR A 4 -13.92 0.56 10.21
C TYR A 4 -12.68 0.47 9.32
N VAL A 5 -12.14 -0.74 9.20
CA VAL A 5 -11.09 -1.07 8.26
C VAL A 5 -11.73 -1.82 7.09
N ALA A 6 -11.49 -1.35 5.86
CA ALA A 6 -11.98 -1.99 4.64
C ALA A 6 -10.84 -2.66 3.87
N THR A 7 -11.12 -3.84 3.31
CA THR A 7 -10.17 -4.67 2.56
C THR A 7 -10.87 -5.28 1.35
N PRO A 8 -10.18 -5.47 0.22
CA PRO A 8 -10.77 -6.13 -0.94
C PRO A 8 -11.21 -7.55 -0.62
N THR A 9 -12.40 -7.91 -1.11
CA THR A 9 -12.99 -9.25 -0.96
C THR A 9 -12.14 -10.29 -1.67
N SER A 10 -11.51 -9.90 -2.79
CA SER A 10 -10.55 -10.73 -3.52
C SER A 10 -9.43 -11.33 -2.66
N MET A 11 -9.03 -10.68 -1.55
CA MET A 11 -8.03 -11.23 -0.62
C MET A 11 -8.49 -12.52 0.09
N LEU A 12 -9.80 -12.72 0.25
CA LEU A 12 -10.36 -13.93 0.88
C LEU A 12 -10.07 -15.20 0.09
N ASN A 13 -9.87 -15.05 -1.23
CA ASN A 13 -9.62 -16.17 -2.14
C ASN A 13 -8.13 -16.53 -2.24
N VAL A 14 -7.24 -15.78 -1.58
CA VAL A 14 -5.79 -16.01 -1.61
C VAL A 14 -5.37 -16.88 -0.42
N LYS A 15 -5.01 -18.13 -0.68
CA LYS A 15 -4.73 -19.15 0.35
C LYS A 15 -3.64 -18.74 1.34
N GLU A 16 -2.64 -17.99 0.91
CA GLU A 16 -1.51 -17.55 1.73
C GLU A 16 -1.90 -16.43 2.70
N ILE A 17 -2.93 -15.65 2.37
CA ILE A 17 -3.39 -14.51 3.16
C ILE A 17 -4.02 -14.99 4.46
N LYS A 18 -3.60 -14.36 5.56
CA LYS A 18 -4.18 -14.57 6.90
C LYS A 18 -5.13 -13.43 7.23
N PRO A 19 -6.10 -13.64 8.14
CA PRO A 19 -7.01 -12.58 8.59
C PRO A 19 -6.29 -11.32 9.07
N ILE A 20 -5.16 -11.47 9.79
CA ILE A 20 -4.36 -10.34 10.25
C ILE A 20 -3.72 -9.54 9.11
N ASP A 21 -3.41 -10.18 7.97
CA ASP A 21 -2.85 -9.50 6.81
C ASP A 21 -3.88 -8.59 6.15
N MET A 22 -5.14 -9.05 6.10
CA MET A 22 -6.25 -8.25 5.61
C MET A 22 -6.44 -7.02 6.50
N ILE A 23 -6.58 -7.21 7.82
CA ILE A 23 -6.78 -6.10 8.75
C ILE A 23 -5.61 -5.10 8.66
N LEU A 24 -4.38 -5.60 8.58
CA LEU A 24 -3.20 -4.76 8.40
C LEU A 24 -3.24 -3.99 7.07
N TYR A 25 -3.59 -4.65 5.97
CA TYR A 25 -3.71 -4.00 4.66
C TYR A 25 -4.75 -2.89 4.67
N GLY A 26 -5.95 -3.14 5.21
CA GLY A 26 -6.97 -2.11 5.30
C GLY A 26 -6.56 -0.95 6.22
N ARG A 27 -5.77 -1.21 7.26
CA ARG A 27 -5.17 -0.15 8.09
C ARG A 27 -4.15 0.67 7.30
N ILE A 28 -3.28 0.02 6.50
CA ILE A 28 -2.33 0.69 5.61
C ILE A 28 -3.07 1.59 4.63
N ILE A 29 -4.14 1.10 4.01
CA ILE A 29 -5.01 1.88 3.12
C ILE A 29 -5.56 3.12 3.84
N ALA A 30 -6.15 2.94 5.02
CA ALA A 30 -6.75 4.04 5.78
C ALA A 30 -5.72 5.14 6.11
N LEU A 31 -4.50 4.75 6.48
CA LEU A 31 -3.40 5.70 6.73
C LEU A 31 -2.87 6.35 5.45
N SER A 32 -2.88 5.60 4.34
CA SER A 32 -2.43 6.08 3.03
C SER A 32 -3.37 7.13 2.43
N ARG A 33 -4.65 7.16 2.79
CA ARG A 33 -5.61 8.17 2.32
C ARG A 33 -5.20 9.63 2.58
N VAL A 34 -4.31 9.88 3.54
CA VAL A 34 -3.90 11.25 3.90
C VAL A 34 -2.75 11.76 3.02
N ARG A 35 -1.81 10.88 2.64
CA ARG A 35 -0.53 11.26 2.01
C ARG A 35 -0.12 10.41 0.80
N GLY A 36 -0.93 9.43 0.42
CA GLY A 36 -0.61 8.42 -0.59
C GLY A 36 0.21 7.23 -0.12
N TYR A 37 0.60 7.22 1.15
CA TYR A 37 1.35 6.14 1.78
C TYR A 37 1.09 6.09 3.28
N CYS A 38 1.27 4.90 3.86
CA CYS A 38 1.28 4.72 5.29
C CYS A 38 2.67 5.06 5.85
N PHE A 39 2.69 6.05 6.74
CA PHE A 39 3.87 6.44 7.53
C PHE A 39 3.65 6.00 8.98
N SER A 40 4.08 4.77 9.30
CA SER A 40 3.93 4.20 10.64
C SER A 40 5.03 3.20 10.95
N MET A 41 5.45 3.15 12.21
CA MET A 41 6.41 2.16 12.74
C MET A 41 5.72 0.82 12.98
N ASP A 42 6.49 -0.28 13.01
CA ASP A 42 5.91 -1.62 13.23
C ASP A 42 5.27 -1.73 14.61
N GLU A 43 5.86 -1.09 15.61
CA GLU A 43 5.37 -1.01 16.98
C GLU A 43 3.97 -0.37 17.02
N MET A 44 3.80 0.79 16.37
CA MET A 44 2.51 1.49 16.32
C MET A 44 1.42 0.65 15.66
N LEU A 45 1.76 -0.12 14.62
CA LEU A 45 0.83 -1.03 13.95
C LEU A 45 0.51 -2.25 14.83
N ALA A 46 1.52 -2.78 15.53
CA ALA A 46 1.38 -3.90 16.44
C ALA A 46 0.44 -3.55 17.60
N ASP A 47 0.63 -2.38 18.21
CA ASP A 47 -0.20 -1.87 19.30
C ASP A 47 -1.64 -1.67 18.84
N THR A 48 -1.83 -1.05 17.66
CA THR A 48 -3.17 -0.79 17.10
C THR A 48 -3.93 -2.08 16.80
N LEU A 49 -3.23 -3.13 16.35
CA LEU A 49 -3.84 -4.41 15.96
C LEU A 49 -3.75 -5.47 17.07
N HIS A 50 -3.33 -5.09 18.27
CA HIS A 50 -3.18 -5.96 19.43
C HIS A 50 -2.41 -7.24 19.11
N THR A 51 -1.28 -7.10 18.39
CA THR A 51 -0.44 -8.21 17.97
C THR A 51 1.04 -7.90 18.21
N SER A 52 1.93 -8.84 17.91
CA SER A 52 3.37 -8.63 18.07
C SER A 52 4.00 -7.93 16.87
N ARG A 53 5.07 -7.18 17.12
CA ARG A 53 5.93 -6.61 16.06
C ARG A 53 6.36 -7.66 15.03
N SER A 54 6.72 -8.86 15.49
CA SER A 54 7.11 -9.97 14.62
C SER A 54 5.97 -10.47 13.73
N THR A 55 4.72 -10.38 14.20
CA THR A 55 3.54 -10.68 13.38
C THR A 55 3.33 -9.62 12.33
N ILE A 56 3.41 -8.33 12.68
CA ILE A 56 3.36 -7.22 11.72
C ILE A 56 4.41 -7.39 10.62
N GLN A 57 5.66 -7.68 10.97
CA GLN A 57 6.73 -7.85 9.98
C GLN A 57 6.49 -9.04 9.05
N ARG A 58 6.00 -10.16 9.57
CA ARG A 58 5.62 -11.34 8.75
C ARG A 58 4.46 -11.01 7.81
N SER A 59 3.46 -10.27 8.29
CA SER A 59 2.32 -9.81 7.49
C SER A 59 2.74 -8.84 6.40
N LEU A 60 3.55 -7.84 6.72
CA LEU A 60 4.13 -6.91 5.75
C LEU A 60 4.94 -7.64 4.68
N LYS A 61 5.78 -8.61 5.07
CA LYS A 61 6.55 -9.40 4.11
C LYS A 61 5.63 -10.16 3.14
N ARG A 62 4.57 -10.79 3.65
CA ARG A 62 3.61 -11.53 2.83
C ARG A 62 2.85 -10.62 1.87
N LEU A 63 2.35 -9.49 2.36
CA LEU A 63 1.65 -8.49 1.53
C LEU A 63 2.56 -7.94 0.42
N GLU A 64 3.86 -7.78 0.68
CA GLU A 64 4.83 -7.36 -0.34
C GLU A 64 5.12 -8.46 -1.37
N GLN A 65 5.26 -9.72 -0.93
CA GLN A 65 5.45 -10.88 -1.83
C GLN A 65 4.25 -11.12 -2.74
N LEU A 66 3.05 -10.80 -2.27
CA LEU A 66 1.79 -10.92 -3.02
C LEU A 66 1.41 -9.64 -3.78
N ASN A 67 2.32 -8.66 -3.87
CA ASN A 67 2.09 -7.38 -4.56
C ASN A 67 0.83 -6.61 -4.08
N TYR A 68 0.50 -6.68 -2.79
CA TYR A 68 -0.50 -5.78 -2.19
C TYR A 68 0.12 -4.45 -1.75
N ILE A 69 1.41 -4.46 -1.38
CA ILE A 69 2.13 -3.26 -0.91
C ILE A 69 3.55 -3.20 -1.45
N VAL A 70 4.14 -2.00 -1.41
CA VAL A 70 5.59 -1.78 -1.59
C VAL A 70 6.13 -1.00 -0.40
N ARG A 71 7.25 -1.47 0.18
CA ARG A 71 7.97 -0.71 1.22
C ARG A 71 9.18 0.01 0.64
N VAL A 72 9.23 1.32 0.89
CA VAL A 72 10.37 2.17 0.52
C VAL A 72 10.96 2.75 1.80
N ASN A 73 12.26 2.52 2.00
CA ASN A 73 13.02 3.10 3.09
C ASN A 73 13.76 4.33 2.56
N LYS A 74 13.68 5.45 3.27
CA LYS A 74 14.63 6.55 3.12
C LYS A 74 15.73 6.38 4.15
N TYR A 75 16.94 6.69 3.74
CA TYR A 75 18.13 6.55 4.55
C TYR A 75 18.70 7.93 4.87
N ARG A 76 19.17 8.10 6.11
CA ARG A 76 20.05 9.19 6.50
C ARG A 76 21.38 8.56 6.92
N GLY A 77 22.37 8.64 6.04
CA GLY A 77 23.60 7.85 6.19
C GLY A 77 23.33 6.35 6.03
N SER A 78 23.84 5.54 6.95
CA SER A 78 23.63 4.08 6.96
C SER A 78 22.33 3.63 7.63
N SER A 79 21.59 4.55 8.25
CA SER A 79 20.38 4.24 9.02
C SER A 79 19.11 4.58 8.24
N VAL A 80 18.08 3.73 8.36
CA VAL A 80 16.75 4.03 7.84
C VAL A 80 16.17 5.16 8.67
N SER A 81 15.96 6.32 8.06
CA SER A 81 15.36 7.49 8.72
C SER A 81 13.84 7.46 8.63
N GLU A 82 13.30 6.96 7.52
CA GLU A 82 11.85 6.90 7.27
C GLU A 82 11.49 5.64 6.51
N ARG A 83 10.32 5.06 6.80
CA ARG A 83 9.73 3.98 6.01
C ARG A 83 8.36 4.40 5.52
N HIS A 84 8.17 4.31 4.21
CA HIS A 84 6.90 4.52 3.55
C HIS A 84 6.36 3.20 3.03
N ILE A 85 5.09 2.92 3.30
CA ILE A 85 4.38 1.75 2.77
C ILE A 85 3.30 2.22 1.81
N TYR A 86 3.42 1.83 0.55
CA TYR A 86 2.47 2.19 -0.50
C TYR A 86 1.57 0.99 -0.80
N PRO A 87 0.24 1.18 -0.96
CA PRO A 87 -0.57 0.20 -1.67
C PRO A 87 -0.01 -0.01 -3.08
N PHE A 88 0.07 -1.25 -3.55
CA PHE A 88 0.76 -1.56 -4.81
C PHE A 88 0.12 -0.88 -6.02
N GLU A 89 -1.20 -0.87 -6.12
CA GLU A 89 -1.90 -0.20 -7.24
C GLU A 89 -1.65 1.32 -7.26
N VAL A 90 -1.60 1.93 -6.08
CA VAL A 90 -1.21 3.34 -5.93
C VAL A 90 0.24 3.55 -6.40
N TYR A 91 1.14 2.69 -5.92
CA TYR A 91 2.56 2.73 -6.28
C TYR A 91 2.80 2.57 -7.78
N LYS A 92 2.13 1.61 -8.42
CA LYS A 92 2.15 1.35 -9.86
C LYS A 92 1.65 2.56 -10.66
N LYS A 93 0.48 3.11 -10.32
CA LYS A 93 -0.08 4.29 -11.01
C LYS A 93 0.84 5.52 -10.90
N VAL A 94 1.49 5.73 -9.75
CA VAL A 94 2.46 6.85 -9.56
C VAL A 94 3.80 6.58 -10.26
N GLY A 95 4.37 5.39 -10.10
CA GLY A 95 5.70 5.08 -10.61
C GLY A 95 5.77 4.92 -12.14
N ILE A 96 4.64 4.65 -12.80
CA ILE A 96 4.54 4.77 -14.27
C ILE A 96 4.77 6.22 -14.72
N ARG A 97 4.35 7.21 -13.91
CA ARG A 97 4.52 8.65 -14.19
C ARG A 97 5.92 9.18 -13.85
N ASN A 98 6.61 8.55 -12.88
CA ASN A 98 7.96 8.98 -12.46
C ASN A 98 8.88 7.78 -12.14
N LYS A 99 9.43 7.16 -13.19
CA LYS A 99 10.29 5.97 -13.12
C LYS A 99 11.58 6.17 -12.30
N ASN A 100 12.01 7.42 -12.09
CA ASN A 100 13.24 7.73 -11.37
C ASN A 100 13.01 7.90 -9.86
N ALA A 101 11.82 8.32 -9.44
CA ALA A 101 11.46 8.45 -8.02
C ALA A 101 11.19 7.09 -7.33
N PHE A 102 10.97 6.02 -8.11
CA PHE A 102 10.52 4.71 -7.62
C PHE A 102 11.33 3.54 -8.20
N PRO A 103 12.60 3.38 -7.79
CA PRO A 103 13.53 2.42 -8.38
C PRO A 103 13.10 0.95 -8.23
N LYS A 104 12.41 0.57 -7.14
CA LYS A 104 11.89 -0.79 -6.92
C LYS A 104 10.80 -1.21 -7.92
N LEU A 105 10.20 -0.25 -8.62
CA LEU A 105 9.15 -0.49 -9.60
C LEU A 105 9.72 -1.17 -10.87
N LYS A 106 11.00 -0.96 -11.20
CA LYS A 106 11.64 -1.57 -12.39
C LYS A 106 11.74 -3.09 -12.31
N ASP A 107 11.91 -3.65 -11.12
CA ASP A 107 12.06 -5.10 -10.92
C ASP A 107 10.70 -5.83 -10.85
N GLN A 108 9.64 -5.11 -10.46
CA GLN A 108 8.28 -5.67 -10.26
C GLN A 108 7.32 -5.40 -11.43
N VAL A 109 7.64 -4.45 -12.33
CA VAL A 109 6.75 -3.96 -13.40
C VAL A 109 7.28 -4.30 -14.80
N LYS A 110 7.99 -5.42 -14.97
CA LYS A 110 8.49 -5.87 -16.28
C LYS A 110 7.41 -6.11 -17.34
N ASP A 111 6.12 -6.11 -16.97
CA ASP A 111 5.03 -6.63 -17.82
C ASP A 111 3.81 -5.71 -17.97
N LEU A 112 3.95 -4.39 -17.73
CA LEU A 112 2.82 -3.46 -17.87
C LEU A 112 3.07 -2.47 -19.02
N GLY A 113 2.29 -2.69 -20.09
CA GLY A 113 2.26 -1.90 -21.31
C GLY A 113 1.95 -0.42 -21.08
N ASN A 114 2.31 0.36 -22.10
CA ASN A 114 2.27 1.82 -22.14
C ASN A 114 0.85 2.40 -22.12
N ASP A 115 0.20 2.48 -20.96
CA ASP A 115 -1.01 3.31 -20.82
C ASP A 115 -0.67 4.66 -20.20
N LYS A 116 -0.49 5.65 -21.09
CA LYS A 116 -0.40 7.07 -20.73
C LYS A 116 -1.80 7.68 -20.78
N LYS A 117 -2.38 8.01 -19.63
CA LYS A 117 -3.41 9.05 -19.54
C LYS A 117 -3.10 10.01 -18.40
N ASP A 118 -3.02 11.28 -18.77
CA ASP A 118 -2.76 12.41 -17.91
C ASP A 118 -3.89 12.61 -16.90
N ILE A 119 -3.55 12.73 -15.62
CA ILE A 119 -4.48 13.22 -14.60
C ILE A 119 -3.72 14.27 -13.79
N VAL A 120 -3.98 15.53 -14.14
CA VAL A 120 -3.66 16.70 -13.34
C VAL A 120 -4.77 16.84 -12.31
N SER A 121 -4.50 16.45 -11.07
CA SER A 121 -5.28 16.83 -9.90
C SER A 121 -4.37 16.77 -8.69
N ASP A 122 -4.51 17.73 -7.79
CA ASP A 122 -3.71 17.93 -6.58
C ASP A 122 -3.36 16.59 -5.89
N GLU A 123 -2.10 16.41 -5.46
CA GLU A 123 -1.50 15.10 -5.14
C GLU A 123 -2.31 14.32 -4.08
N LYS A 124 -2.97 15.03 -3.17
CA LYS A 124 -3.87 14.46 -2.15
C LYS A 124 -5.20 13.95 -2.73
N ASP A 125 -5.80 14.68 -3.66
CA ASP A 125 -7.04 14.26 -4.34
C ASP A 125 -6.77 13.05 -5.23
N TYR A 126 -5.58 12.96 -5.84
CA TYR A 126 -5.17 11.82 -6.64
C TYR A 126 -5.14 10.50 -5.84
N PHE A 127 -4.53 10.49 -4.65
CA PHE A 127 -4.46 9.28 -3.82
C PHE A 127 -5.82 8.89 -3.25
N LYS A 128 -6.61 9.89 -2.84
CA LYS A 128 -7.98 9.67 -2.38
C LYS A 128 -8.84 9.08 -3.49
N ASN A 129 -8.78 9.66 -4.69
CA ASN A 129 -9.54 9.19 -5.86
C ASN A 129 -9.13 7.77 -6.30
N ILE A 130 -7.83 7.40 -6.27
CA ILE A 130 -7.40 6.03 -6.58
C ILE A 130 -7.87 5.04 -5.53
N ILE A 131 -7.75 5.39 -4.25
CA ILE A 131 -8.21 4.52 -3.17
C ILE A 131 -9.73 4.35 -3.27
N ASP A 132 -10.47 5.43 -3.48
CA ASP A 132 -11.92 5.40 -3.62
C ASP A 132 -12.37 4.68 -4.91
N GLU A 133 -11.65 4.81 -6.03
CA GLU A 133 -11.87 4.04 -7.27
C GLU A 133 -11.60 2.54 -7.05
N TYR A 134 -10.52 2.19 -6.36
CA TYR A 134 -10.18 0.80 -6.04
C TYR A 134 -11.25 0.13 -5.15
N PHE A 135 -11.87 0.89 -4.23
CA PHE A 135 -13.02 0.39 -3.46
C PHE A 135 -14.35 0.45 -4.21
N LYS A 136 -14.50 1.26 -5.27
CA LYS A 136 -15.69 1.28 -6.13
C LYS A 136 -15.72 0.12 -7.13
N MET A 137 -14.58 -0.46 -7.50
CA MET A 137 -14.50 -1.55 -8.48
C MET A 137 -15.03 -2.92 -7.96
N GLU A 138 -15.36 -3.08 -6.68
CA GLU A 138 -15.98 -4.31 -6.14
C GLU A 138 -17.50 -4.18 -5.91
N GLU A 139 -18.11 -3.01 -6.17
CA GLU A 139 -19.57 -2.85 -6.22
C GLU A 139 -20.07 -2.88 -7.66
N SER A 140 -19.93 -4.02 -8.34
CA SER A 140 -20.77 -4.34 -9.50
C SER A 140 -21.65 -5.53 -9.12
N PRO A 141 -22.99 -5.42 -9.25
CA PRO A 141 -23.92 -6.52 -9.01
C PRO A 141 -23.61 -7.77 -9.84
#